data_AF-A0A7S9C7S2-F1
#
_entry.id   AF-A0A7S9C7S2-F1
#
_cell.length_a   1.000
_cell.length_b   1.000
_cell.length_c   1.000
_cell.angle_alpha   90.00
_cell.angle_beta   90.00
_cell.angle_gamma   90.00
#
_symmetry.space_group_name_H-M   'P 1'
#
loop_
_entity.id
_entity.type
_entity.pdbx_description
1 polymer ?
#
loop_
_entity_poly.entity_id
_entity_poly.type
_entity_poly.pdbx_seq_one_letter_code
_entity_poly.pdbx_strand_id
1 'polypeptide(L)'
;MGTLIIALIGAGLSIFNLWYTRAKDALARRASIEDDYWMRKVIAPTVVESMCAKAATLIEELPDRTAPQDAQAAYSQNVTKMTAAMSSRLAMLQLVDTALPATVRGHLEAFEDVLLEYMNALAQASVTLAPGANVAATILIANPAQARDDAWQVLTKALKDIEYAHVNRHMQTPSLVSWMKGVWARMPWRK
;
A
#
# COMPACT_ATOMS: atom_id res chain seq x y z
N MET A 1 -13.38 6.47 -63.96
CA MET A 1 -13.10 5.12 -63.43
C MET A 1 -12.20 5.17 -62.18
N GLY A 2 -11.07 5.89 -62.20
CA GLY A 2 -10.14 5.94 -61.06
C GLY A 2 -10.72 6.49 -59.74
N THR A 3 -11.57 7.52 -59.80
CA THR A 3 -12.20 8.12 -58.59
C THR A 3 -13.16 7.18 -57.87
N LEU A 4 -13.86 6.33 -58.62
CA LEU A 4 -14.84 5.38 -58.08
C LEU A 4 -14.15 4.21 -57.36
N ILE A 5 -12.98 3.79 -57.87
CA ILE A 5 -12.12 2.78 -57.22
C ILE A 5 -11.54 3.33 -55.92
N ILE A 6 -11.05 4.58 -55.93
CA ILE A 6 -10.50 5.23 -54.72
C ILE A 6 -11.60 5.40 -53.66
N ALA A 7 -12.82 5.76 -54.05
CA ALA A 7 -13.95 5.87 -53.14
C ALA A 7 -14.34 4.51 -52.51
N LEU A 8 -14.33 3.42 -53.28
CA LEU A 8 -14.61 2.07 -52.78
C LEU A 8 -13.53 1.58 -51.80
N ILE A 9 -12.26 1.86 -52.09
CA ILE A 9 -11.14 1.54 -51.18
C ILE A 9 -11.26 2.34 -49.88
N GLY A 10 -11.58 3.64 -49.97
CA GLY A 10 -11.81 4.49 -48.80
C GLY A 10 -12.98 4.02 -47.94
N ALA A 11 -14.10 3.61 -48.57
CA ALA A 11 -15.24 3.04 -47.87
C ALA A 11 -14.87 1.72 -47.17
N GLY A 12 -14.12 0.84 -47.85
CA GLY A 12 -13.64 -0.42 -47.28
C GLY A 12 -12.72 -0.22 -46.06
N LEU A 13 -11.78 0.73 -46.15
CA LEU A 13 -10.89 1.07 -45.03
C LEU A 13 -11.64 1.67 -43.84
N SER A 14 -12.67 2.48 -44.09
CA SER A 14 -13.49 3.07 -43.04
C SER A 14 -14.30 2.00 -42.27
N ILE A 15 -14.90 1.06 -43.00
CA ILE A 15 -15.63 -0.07 -42.41
C ILE A 15 -14.67 -0.97 -41.61
N PHE A 16 -13.50 -1.25 -42.13
CA PHE A 16 -12.47 -2.03 -41.43
C PHE A 16 -12.02 -1.34 -40.14
N ASN A 17 -11.75 -0.03 -40.19
CA ASN A 17 -11.34 0.75 -39.03
C ASN A 17 -12.41 0.77 -37.93
N LEU A 18 -13.69 0.90 -38.31
CA LEU A 18 -14.81 0.82 -37.37
C LEU A 18 -14.89 -0.55 -36.70
N TRP A 19 -14.73 -1.63 -37.45
CA TRP A 19 -14.79 -2.99 -36.90
C TRP A 19 -13.60 -3.28 -35.97
N TYR A 20 -12.39 -2.89 -36.38
CA TYR A 20 -11.17 -2.99 -35.59
C TYR A 20 -11.29 -2.22 -34.27
N THR A 21 -11.79 -0.98 -34.32
CA THR A 21 -11.97 -0.15 -33.12
C THR A 21 -12.98 -0.79 -32.16
N ARG A 22 -14.10 -1.32 -32.67
CA ARG A 22 -15.09 -2.01 -31.83
C ARG A 22 -14.55 -3.31 -31.22
N ALA A 23 -13.77 -4.08 -31.96
CA ALA A 23 -13.14 -5.29 -31.45
C ALA A 23 -12.12 -4.96 -30.34
N LYS A 24 -11.31 -3.90 -30.55
CA LYS A 24 -10.37 -3.39 -29.55
C LYS A 24 -11.09 -2.89 -28.29
N ASP A 25 -12.18 -2.13 -28.44
CA ASP A 25 -12.99 -1.66 -27.31
C ASP A 25 -13.63 -2.81 -26.53
N ALA A 26 -14.12 -3.85 -27.21
CA ALA A 26 -14.69 -5.02 -26.56
C ALA A 26 -13.63 -5.80 -25.77
N LEU A 27 -12.41 -5.94 -26.32
CA LEU A 27 -11.27 -6.54 -25.64
C LEU A 27 -10.83 -5.72 -24.42
N ALA A 28 -10.73 -4.39 -24.57
CA ALA A 28 -10.38 -3.49 -23.47
C ALA A 28 -11.39 -3.57 -22.31
N ARG A 29 -12.69 -3.67 -22.61
CA ARG A 29 -13.74 -3.85 -21.59
C ARG A 29 -13.62 -5.18 -20.86
N ARG A 30 -13.34 -6.28 -21.58
CA ARG A 30 -13.15 -7.60 -20.95
C ARG A 30 -11.91 -7.63 -20.06
N ALA A 31 -10.79 -7.07 -20.53
CA ALA A 31 -9.57 -6.94 -19.74
C ALA A 31 -9.79 -6.09 -18.48
N SER A 32 -10.56 -5.01 -18.57
CA SER A 32 -10.90 -4.18 -17.40
C SER A 32 -11.75 -4.91 -16.37
N ILE A 33 -12.64 -5.83 -16.77
CA ILE A 33 -13.45 -6.63 -15.86
C ILE A 33 -12.57 -7.67 -15.15
N GLU A 34 -11.65 -8.30 -15.88
CA GLU A 34 -10.75 -9.29 -15.34
C GLU A 34 -9.78 -8.68 -14.31
N ASP A 35 -9.20 -7.51 -14.58
CA ASP A 35 -8.27 -6.84 -13.66
C ASP A 35 -9.00 -6.33 -12.38
N ASP A 36 -10.21 -5.78 -12.51
CA ASP A 36 -11.05 -5.41 -11.34
C ASP A 36 -11.42 -6.65 -10.49
N TYR A 37 -11.62 -7.80 -11.13
CA TYR A 37 -11.80 -9.08 -10.42
C TYR A 37 -10.53 -9.49 -9.66
N TRP A 38 -9.36 -9.49 -10.30
CA TRP A 38 -8.08 -9.84 -9.64
C TRP A 38 -7.78 -8.91 -8.47
N MET A 39 -8.04 -7.62 -8.62
CA MET A 39 -7.87 -6.66 -7.53
C MET A 39 -8.79 -6.94 -6.35
N ARG A 40 -10.10 -7.09 -6.57
CA ARG A 40 -11.06 -7.29 -5.47
C ARG A 40 -10.98 -8.65 -4.82
N LYS A 41 -10.70 -9.69 -5.59
CA LYS A 41 -10.83 -11.09 -5.13
C LYS A 41 -9.52 -11.72 -4.73
N VAL A 42 -8.39 -11.23 -5.26
CA VAL A 42 -7.08 -11.86 -5.02
C VAL A 42 -6.15 -10.88 -4.34
N ILE A 43 -5.87 -9.73 -4.95
CA ILE A 43 -4.81 -8.83 -4.48
C ILE A 43 -5.22 -8.11 -3.21
N ALA A 44 -6.45 -7.60 -3.14
CA ALA A 44 -6.92 -6.90 -1.96
C ALA A 44 -6.94 -7.79 -0.70
N PRO A 45 -7.57 -8.98 -0.67
CA PRO A 45 -7.55 -9.82 0.52
C PRO A 45 -6.14 -10.38 0.84
N THR A 46 -5.37 -10.75 -0.19
CA THR A 46 -4.10 -11.45 0.06
C THR A 46 -2.95 -10.50 0.39
N VAL A 47 -2.92 -9.31 -0.23
CA VAL A 47 -1.84 -8.33 -0.06
C VAL A 47 -2.31 -7.18 0.82
N VAL A 48 -3.35 -6.44 0.41
CA VAL A 48 -3.73 -5.18 1.06
C VAL A 48 -4.27 -5.42 2.47
N GLU A 49 -5.27 -6.28 2.63
CA GLU A 49 -5.87 -6.58 3.93
C GLU A 49 -4.87 -7.26 4.87
N SER A 50 -4.09 -8.23 4.37
CA SER A 50 -3.06 -8.90 5.17
C SER A 50 -1.97 -7.93 5.65
N MET A 51 -1.53 -7.02 4.79
CA MET A 51 -0.55 -5.99 5.13
C MET A 51 -1.11 -5.02 6.17
N CYS A 52 -2.32 -4.48 5.95
CA CYS A 52 -2.96 -3.58 6.89
C CYS A 52 -3.21 -4.22 8.25
N ALA A 53 -3.66 -5.49 8.28
CA ALA A 53 -3.89 -6.19 9.53
C ALA A 53 -2.59 -6.39 10.32
N LYS A 54 -1.50 -6.78 9.65
CA LYS A 54 -0.19 -6.96 10.28
C LYS A 54 0.40 -5.63 10.77
N ALA A 55 0.31 -4.59 9.95
CA ALA A 55 0.76 -3.25 10.33
C ALA A 55 -0.04 -2.72 11.53
N ALA A 56 -1.36 -2.92 11.55
CA ALA A 56 -2.21 -2.57 12.68
C ALA A 56 -1.76 -3.27 13.96
N THR A 57 -1.52 -4.59 13.91
CA THR A 57 -1.03 -5.35 15.07
C THR A 57 0.29 -4.80 15.59
N LEU A 58 1.26 -4.50 14.71
CA LEU A 58 2.53 -3.93 15.12
C LEU A 58 2.37 -2.55 15.80
N ILE A 59 1.51 -1.69 15.24
CA ILE A 59 1.25 -0.35 15.78
C ILE A 59 0.51 -0.41 17.13
N GLU A 60 -0.43 -1.34 17.29
CA GLU A 60 -1.18 -1.55 18.54
C GLU A 60 -0.28 -2.13 19.64
N GLU A 61 0.59 -3.07 19.30
CA GLU A 61 1.54 -3.72 20.20
C GLU A 61 2.81 -2.88 20.45
N LEU A 62 2.84 -1.62 20.01
CA LEU A 62 3.98 -0.72 20.21
C LEU A 62 4.29 -0.60 21.72
N PRO A 63 5.49 -0.99 22.17
CA PRO A 63 5.82 -0.98 23.58
C PRO A 63 6.11 0.45 24.06
N ASP A 64 5.74 0.73 25.31
CA ASP A 64 6.02 2.00 25.98
C ASP A 64 7.31 1.94 26.81
N ARG A 65 7.69 3.09 27.39
CA ARG A 65 8.89 3.23 28.27
C ARG A 65 8.90 2.31 29.49
N THR A 66 7.75 1.78 29.88
CA THR A 66 7.59 0.86 31.01
C THR A 66 7.84 -0.59 30.63
N ALA A 67 7.95 -0.91 29.34
CA ALA A 67 8.18 -2.26 28.87
C ALA A 67 9.61 -2.73 29.21
N PRO A 68 9.80 -3.99 29.65
CA PRO A 68 11.12 -4.57 29.88
C PRO A 68 11.99 -4.52 28.62
N GLN A 69 13.31 -4.41 28.79
CA GLN A 69 14.26 -4.37 27.67
C GLN A 69 14.16 -5.62 26.77
N ASP A 70 13.94 -6.79 27.36
CA ASP A 70 13.72 -8.04 26.62
C ASP A 70 12.47 -7.99 25.73
N ALA A 71 11.41 -7.32 26.20
CA ALA A 71 10.17 -7.16 25.44
C ALA A 71 10.36 -6.18 24.26
N GLN A 72 11.16 -5.12 24.44
CA GLN A 72 11.51 -4.17 23.36
C GLN A 72 12.37 -4.85 22.27
N ALA A 73 13.32 -5.69 22.68
CA ALA A 73 14.14 -6.48 21.76
C ALA A 73 13.29 -7.51 20.99
N ALA A 74 12.39 -8.22 21.68
CA ALA A 74 11.47 -9.15 21.06
C ALA A 74 10.51 -8.45 20.07
N TYR A 75 10.01 -7.26 20.41
CA TYR A 75 9.19 -6.44 19.51
C TYR A 75 9.96 -6.06 18.24
N SER A 76 11.19 -5.58 18.37
CA SER A 76 12.03 -5.21 17.22
C SER A 76 12.26 -6.39 16.27
N GLN A 77 12.52 -7.59 16.81
CA GLN A 77 12.61 -8.82 16.00
C GLN A 77 11.28 -9.18 15.33
N ASN A 78 10.15 -8.94 16.01
CA ASN A 78 8.82 -9.20 15.47
C ASN A 78 8.49 -8.24 14.32
N VAL A 79 8.87 -6.96 14.41
CA VAL A 79 8.73 -5.97 13.33
C VAL A 79 9.41 -6.50 12.06
N THR A 80 10.71 -6.81 12.11
CA THR A 80 11.46 -7.31 10.95
C THR A 80 10.89 -8.62 10.40
N LYS A 81 10.43 -9.53 11.26
CA LYS A 81 9.81 -10.78 10.83
C LYS A 81 8.48 -10.53 10.10
N MET A 82 7.64 -9.63 10.63
CA MET A 82 6.34 -9.32 10.05
C MET A 82 6.48 -8.52 8.74
N THR A 83 7.43 -7.59 8.65
CA THR A 83 7.73 -6.84 7.42
C THR A 83 8.28 -7.76 6.34
N ALA A 84 9.19 -8.68 6.66
CA ALA A 84 9.63 -9.71 5.72
C ALA A 84 8.46 -10.57 5.21
N ALA A 85 7.52 -10.94 6.09
CA ALA A 85 6.33 -11.69 5.72
C ALA A 85 5.34 -10.88 4.85
N MET A 86 5.29 -9.55 4.99
CA MET A 86 4.51 -8.67 4.12
C MET A 86 5.18 -8.53 2.74
N SER A 87 6.50 -8.33 2.71
CA SER A 87 7.33 -8.21 1.51
C SER A 87 7.22 -9.39 0.54
N SER A 88 7.12 -10.62 1.06
CA SER A 88 6.99 -11.82 0.21
C SER A 88 5.68 -11.85 -0.60
N ARG A 89 4.62 -11.19 -0.11
CA ARG A 89 3.31 -11.12 -0.77
C ARG A 89 3.23 -9.99 -1.79
N LEU A 90 4.13 -9.02 -1.74
CA LEU A 90 4.14 -7.88 -2.67
C LEU A 90 4.38 -8.29 -4.12
N ALA A 91 4.96 -9.46 -4.39
CA ALA A 91 5.14 -9.97 -5.74
C ALA A 91 3.82 -10.07 -6.53
N MET A 92 2.69 -10.32 -5.85
CA MET A 92 1.37 -10.36 -6.50
C MET A 92 0.93 -8.99 -7.07
N LEU A 93 1.51 -7.88 -6.58
CA LEU A 93 1.24 -6.55 -7.13
C LEU A 93 1.76 -6.39 -8.56
N GLN A 94 2.68 -7.25 -9.03
CA GLN A 94 3.15 -7.27 -10.42
C GLN A 94 2.01 -7.51 -11.42
N LEU A 95 0.95 -8.20 -10.99
CA LEU A 95 -0.23 -8.44 -11.83
C LEU A 95 -0.96 -7.13 -12.16
N VAL A 96 -0.88 -6.13 -11.29
CA VAL A 96 -1.47 -4.78 -11.46
C VAL A 96 -0.47 -3.84 -12.11
N ASP A 97 0.76 -3.80 -11.63
CA ASP A 97 1.80 -2.98 -12.22
C ASP A 97 3.17 -3.56 -11.84
N THR A 98 4.05 -3.70 -12.83
CA THR A 98 5.37 -4.31 -12.66
C THR A 98 6.29 -3.53 -11.73
N ALA A 99 6.11 -2.22 -11.59
CA ALA A 99 6.88 -1.34 -10.71
C ALA A 99 6.30 -1.28 -9.27
N LEU A 100 5.01 -1.58 -9.11
CA LEU A 100 4.30 -1.43 -7.83
C LEU A 100 4.90 -2.24 -6.66
N PRO A 101 5.38 -3.49 -6.82
CA PRO A 101 6.05 -4.19 -5.73
C PRO A 101 7.27 -3.47 -5.18
N ALA A 102 8.07 -2.84 -6.06
CA ALA A 102 9.26 -2.11 -5.64
C ALA A 102 8.88 -0.84 -4.88
N THR A 103 7.90 -0.10 -5.38
CA THR A 103 7.37 1.12 -4.74
C THR A 103 6.79 0.81 -3.36
N VAL A 104 5.91 -0.20 -3.27
CA VAL A 104 5.26 -0.59 -2.00
C VAL A 104 6.28 -1.16 -1.02
N ARG A 105 7.31 -1.87 -1.50
CA ARG A 105 8.41 -2.32 -0.64
C ARG A 105 9.17 -1.16 -0.02
N GLY A 106 9.45 -0.10 -0.78
CA GLY A 106 10.10 1.10 -0.23
C GLY A 106 9.28 1.77 0.88
N HIS A 107 7.93 1.78 0.78
CA HIS A 107 7.10 2.25 1.88
C HIS A 107 7.08 1.30 3.07
N LEU A 108 7.16 -0.01 2.84
CA LEU A 108 7.22 -0.99 3.92
C LEU A 108 8.56 -0.91 4.69
N GLU A 109 9.65 -0.64 3.98
CA GLU A 109 10.97 -0.34 4.56
C GLU A 109 10.90 0.96 5.39
N ALA A 110 10.32 2.03 4.85
CA ALA A 110 10.12 3.27 5.61
C ALA A 110 9.21 3.08 6.84
N PHE A 111 8.21 2.20 6.77
CA PHE A 111 7.37 1.84 7.91
C PHE A 111 8.17 1.10 8.99
N GLU A 112 9.02 0.16 8.59
CA GLU A 112 9.94 -0.52 9.50
C GLU A 112 10.91 0.47 10.16
N ASP A 113 11.48 1.39 9.39
CA ASP A 113 12.40 2.42 9.87
C ASP A 113 11.77 3.28 10.96
N VAL A 114 10.52 3.74 10.78
CA VAL A 114 9.80 4.53 11.80
C VAL A 114 9.67 3.77 13.12
N LEU A 115 9.32 2.48 13.06
CA LEU A 115 9.15 1.66 14.26
C LEU A 115 10.49 1.39 14.95
N LEU A 116 11.54 1.10 14.18
CA LEU A 116 12.88 0.84 14.71
C LEU A 116 13.53 2.11 15.27
N GLU A 117 13.31 3.26 14.65
CA GLU A 117 13.77 4.56 15.15
C GLU A 117 13.11 4.87 16.50
N TYR A 118 11.81 4.62 16.63
CA TYR A 118 11.10 4.75 17.90
C TYR A 118 11.66 3.77 18.97
N MET A 119 11.96 2.52 18.62
CA MET A 119 12.60 1.57 19.55
C MET A 119 13.98 2.04 19.99
N ASN A 120 14.79 2.59 19.08
CA ASN A 120 16.10 3.14 19.40
C ASN A 120 15.98 4.36 20.35
N ALA A 121 15.00 5.23 20.10
CA ALA A 121 14.69 6.35 20.99
C ALA A 121 14.28 5.88 22.40
N LEU A 122 13.49 4.80 22.52
CA LEU A 122 13.16 4.18 23.81
C LEU A 122 14.39 3.61 24.52
N ALA A 123 15.26 2.92 23.79
CA ALA A 123 16.48 2.34 24.35
C ALA A 123 17.46 3.42 24.85
N GLN A 124 17.55 4.57 24.19
CA GLN A 124 18.39 5.69 24.65
C GLN A 124 17.77 6.40 25.87
N ALA A 125 16.44 6.53 25.89
CA ALA A 125 15.72 7.13 27.01
C ALA A 125 15.89 6.34 28.32
N SER A 126 15.94 5.00 28.25
CA SER A 126 16.14 4.14 29.43
C SER A 126 17.57 4.26 30.01
N VAL A 127 18.59 4.52 29.18
CA VAL A 127 19.98 4.75 29.62
C VAL A 127 20.17 6.10 30.31
N THR A 128 19.38 7.12 29.93
CA THR A 128 19.56 8.51 30.41
C THR A 128 18.91 8.77 31.78
N LEU A 129 18.09 7.84 32.29
CA LEU A 129 17.43 7.94 33.60
C LEU A 129 18.37 7.66 34.80
N ALA A 130 19.69 7.62 34.59
CA ALA A 130 20.67 7.70 35.67
C ALA A 130 20.49 9.01 36.48
N PRO A 131 20.71 9.00 37.81
CA PRO A 131 20.25 10.08 38.68
C PRO A 131 21.01 11.39 38.38
N GLY A 132 20.33 12.36 37.76
CA GLY A 132 20.86 13.72 37.57
C GLY A 132 20.64 14.37 36.20
N ALA A 133 20.17 13.64 35.17
CA ALA A 133 19.93 14.22 33.84
C ALA A 133 18.51 14.79 33.69
N ASN A 134 18.42 15.99 33.12
CA ASN A 134 17.17 16.75 32.91
C ASN A 134 16.10 15.93 32.16
N VAL A 135 15.12 15.44 32.93
CA VAL A 135 13.99 14.62 32.48
C VAL A 135 13.13 15.33 31.41
N ALA A 136 13.14 16.67 31.37
CA ALA A 136 12.34 17.47 30.44
C ALA A 136 12.77 17.37 28.96
N ALA A 137 14.06 17.10 28.67
CA ALA A 137 14.54 16.95 27.29
C ALA A 137 14.29 15.55 26.72
N THR A 138 14.35 14.51 27.56
CA THR A 138 14.17 13.10 27.15
C THR A 138 12.70 12.73 26.95
N ILE A 139 11.76 13.44 27.60
CA ILE A 139 10.31 13.17 27.46
C ILE A 139 9.80 13.45 26.03
N LEU A 140 10.43 14.33 25.28
CA LEU A 140 10.03 14.69 23.90
C LEU A 140 10.38 13.64 22.83
N ILE A 141 11.32 12.72 23.10
CA ILE A 141 11.97 11.91 22.03
C ILE A 141 11.19 10.63 21.70
N ALA A 142 10.37 10.11 22.61
CA ALA A 142 9.64 8.85 22.40
C ALA A 142 8.17 9.00 22.80
N ASN A 143 7.38 9.68 21.96
CA ASN A 143 5.92 9.71 22.08
C ASN A 143 5.32 8.56 21.26
N PRO A 144 4.72 7.54 21.88
CA PRO A 144 4.12 6.42 21.15
C PRO A 144 3.01 6.88 20.19
N ALA A 145 2.24 7.93 20.52
CA ALA A 145 1.19 8.43 19.65
C ALA A 145 1.76 8.98 18.32
N GLN A 146 2.87 9.72 18.39
CA GLN A 146 3.53 10.27 17.21
C GLN A 146 4.09 9.15 16.31
N ALA A 147 4.76 8.15 16.90
CA ALA A 147 5.29 7.01 16.15
C ALA A 147 4.17 6.20 15.46
N ARG A 148 3.02 6.03 16.12
CA ARG A 148 1.83 5.40 15.52
C ARG A 148 1.30 6.20 14.33
N ASP A 149 1.19 7.52 14.47
CA ASP A 149 0.71 8.41 13.41
C ASP A 149 1.65 8.41 12.20
N ASP A 150 2.96 8.50 12.43
CA ASP A 150 3.98 8.51 11.37
C ASP A 150 4.00 7.17 10.62
N ALA A 151 3.93 6.04 11.34
CA ALA A 151 3.83 4.72 10.74
C ALA A 151 2.56 4.56 9.87
N TRP A 152 1.42 5.09 10.34
CA TRP A 152 0.19 5.09 9.57
C TRP A 152 0.24 5.98 8.32
N GLN A 153 0.92 7.13 8.39
CA GLN A 153 1.08 8.01 7.23
C GLN A 153 1.87 7.31 6.11
N VAL A 154 2.93 6.60 6.46
CA VAL A 154 3.73 5.82 5.49
C VAL A 154 2.87 4.72 4.85
N LEU A 155 2.15 3.93 5.66
CA LEU A 155 1.28 2.89 5.14
C LEU A 155 0.16 3.45 4.25
N THR A 156 -0.42 4.60 4.63
CA THR A 156 -1.44 5.30 3.84
C THR A 156 -0.91 5.70 2.48
N LYS A 157 0.35 6.14 2.39
CA LYS A 157 1.00 6.48 1.14
C LYS A 157 1.16 5.24 0.25
N ALA A 158 1.58 4.11 0.82
CA ALA A 158 1.65 2.84 0.11
C ALA A 158 0.30 2.43 -0.50
N LEU A 159 -0.78 2.54 0.29
CA LEU A 159 -2.13 2.23 -0.17
C LEU A 159 -2.61 3.15 -1.29
N LYS A 160 -2.28 4.45 -1.22
CA LYS A 160 -2.59 5.41 -2.27
C LYS A 160 -1.83 5.12 -3.56
N ASP A 161 -0.59 4.65 -3.48
CA ASP A 161 0.18 4.27 -4.68
C ASP A 161 -0.40 3.01 -5.35
N ILE A 162 -0.90 2.05 -4.55
CA ILE A 162 -1.65 0.88 -5.06
C ILE A 162 -2.96 1.34 -5.73
N GLU A 163 -3.71 2.22 -5.08
CA GLU A 163 -4.95 2.79 -5.62
C GLU A 163 -4.68 3.53 -6.93
N TYR A 164 -3.66 4.39 -6.95
CA TYR A 164 -3.29 5.20 -8.11
C TYR A 164 -2.84 4.33 -9.28
N ALA A 165 -1.97 3.34 -9.06
CA ALA A 165 -1.53 2.41 -10.09
C ALA A 165 -2.73 1.69 -10.74
N HIS A 166 -3.70 1.26 -9.93
CA HIS A 166 -4.91 0.64 -10.43
C HIS A 166 -5.82 1.63 -11.20
N VAL A 167 -6.07 2.82 -10.65
CA VAL A 167 -6.93 3.84 -11.29
C VAL A 167 -6.32 4.35 -12.60
N ASN A 168 -5.01 4.53 -12.70
CA ASN A 168 -4.35 4.92 -13.94
C ASN A 168 -4.45 3.82 -15.02
N ARG A 169 -4.43 2.55 -14.60
CA ARG A 169 -4.63 1.41 -15.52
C ARG A 169 -6.09 1.28 -15.97
N HIS A 170 -7.03 1.70 -15.12
CA HIS A 170 -8.48 1.64 -15.36
C HIS A 170 -9.14 2.99 -15.13
N MET A 171 -9.01 3.92 -16.07
CA MET A 171 -9.70 5.22 -16.07
C MET A 171 -11.25 5.15 -16.07
N GLN A 172 -11.90 4.05 -15.66
CA GLN A 172 -13.36 3.86 -15.80
C GLN A 172 -14.12 3.15 -14.65
N THR A 173 -13.53 2.74 -13.52
CA THR A 173 -14.29 2.02 -12.46
C THR A 173 -14.36 2.73 -11.10
N PRO A 174 -15.39 3.59 -10.87
CA PRO A 174 -15.64 4.27 -9.58
C PRO A 174 -15.87 3.35 -8.37
N SER A 175 -16.14 2.07 -8.59
CA SER A 175 -16.61 1.15 -7.55
C SER A 175 -15.50 0.64 -6.62
N LEU A 176 -14.24 0.62 -7.06
CA LEU A 176 -13.13 0.15 -6.24
C LEU A 176 -12.58 1.25 -5.30
N VAL A 177 -12.56 2.51 -5.75
CA VAL A 177 -12.29 3.68 -4.89
C VAL A 177 -13.32 3.77 -3.77
N SER A 178 -14.60 3.58 -4.09
CA SER A 178 -15.68 3.51 -3.09
C SER A 178 -15.49 2.34 -2.12
N TRP A 179 -15.08 1.17 -2.63
CA TRP A 179 -14.80 0.00 -1.80
C TRP A 179 -13.57 0.19 -0.90
N MET A 180 -12.45 0.73 -1.41
CA MET A 180 -11.25 1.03 -0.64
C MET A 180 -11.55 2.05 0.45
N LYS A 181 -12.31 3.11 0.13
CA LYS A 181 -12.85 4.04 1.13
C LYS A 181 -13.72 3.33 2.17
N GLY A 182 -14.53 2.35 1.76
CA GLY A 182 -15.34 1.54 2.65
C GLY A 182 -14.55 0.54 3.50
N VAL A 183 -13.44 -0.01 3.01
CA VAL A 183 -12.49 -0.82 3.79
C VAL A 183 -11.76 0.08 4.79
N TRP A 184 -11.26 1.23 4.33
CA TRP A 184 -10.66 2.28 5.16
C TRP A 184 -11.60 2.78 6.26
N ALA A 185 -12.88 2.96 5.96
CA ALA A 185 -13.89 3.41 6.94
C ALA A 185 -14.28 2.32 7.95
N ARG A 186 -14.00 1.04 7.64
CA ARG A 186 -14.28 -0.11 8.51
C ARG A 186 -13.07 -0.54 9.35
N MET A 187 -11.92 0.11 9.16
CA MET A 187 -10.73 -0.17 9.96
C MET A 187 -10.93 0.29 11.41
N PRO A 188 -10.57 -0.56 12.40
CA PRO A 188 -10.96 -0.39 13.80
C PRO A 188 -10.43 0.88 14.47
N TRP A 189 -9.38 1.51 13.96
CA TRP A 189 -8.72 2.68 14.55
C TRP A 189 -9.29 4.04 14.13
N ARG A 190 -10.37 4.09 13.34
CA ARG A 190 -11.09 5.34 13.00
C ARG A 190 -12.21 5.71 13.97
N LYS A 191 -12.46 4.90 15.00
CA LYS A 191 -13.47 5.14 16.03
C LYS A 191 -12.84 5.65 17.31
#